data_AF-A0A6J8ARJ7-F1
#
_entry.id   AF-A0A6J8ARJ7-F1
#
_cell.length_a   1.000
_cell.length_b   1.000
_cell.length_c   1.000
_cell.angle_alpha   90.00
_cell.angle_beta   90.00
_cell.angle_gamma   90.00
#
_symmetry.space_group_name_H-M   'P 1'
#
loop_
_entity.id
_entity.type
_entity.pdbx_description
1 polymer ?
#
loop_
_entity_poly.entity_id
_entity_poly.type
_entity_poly.pdbx_seq_one_letter_code
_entity_poly.pdbx_strand_id
1 'polypeptide(L)'
;MSEHCGIDDAYGVQHMKNKLKEHFGDEIIISEINGKQNVVTFRNTVRSILHEFYEQTNTNRSIDEGNKSIIKAAAKILKSEILSSETSIKALYPSPDELSAQNNMKYVPESLQTLLQTIFSGKDTRLKIMSIGQSIVQAAAPRMFMLPLQLALGVQLHHNFSSRFLIDTLNSLGFCSSYTEIQKFECCAAAEKRK
;
A
#
# COMPACT_ATOMS: atom_id res chain seq x y z
N MET A 1 15.06 -2.96 -45.44
CA MET A 1 15.39 -4.22 -44.74
C MET A 1 15.71 -3.87 -43.30
N SER A 2 14.78 -4.11 -42.40
CA SER A 2 14.98 -4.06 -40.95
C SER A 2 13.89 -4.94 -40.33
N GLU A 3 14.21 -6.22 -40.25
CA GLU A 3 13.37 -7.27 -39.67
C GLU A 3 12.95 -6.88 -38.25
N HIS A 4 11.65 -6.75 -38.04
CA HIS A 4 11.07 -6.65 -36.70
C HIS A 4 10.97 -8.07 -36.14
N CYS A 5 11.97 -8.45 -35.35
CA CYS A 5 12.00 -9.76 -34.68
C CYS A 5 10.99 -9.79 -33.52
N GLY A 6 9.96 -10.62 -33.68
CA GLY A 6 9.34 -11.47 -32.65
C GLY A 6 8.84 -10.84 -31.35
N ILE A 7 7.54 -10.56 -31.27
CA ILE A 7 6.83 -10.36 -29.99
C ILE A 7 6.61 -11.71 -29.26
N ASP A 8 6.78 -12.85 -29.96
CA ASP A 8 6.51 -14.22 -29.48
C ASP A 8 7.69 -15.21 -29.65
N ASP A 9 8.93 -14.73 -29.78
CA ASP A 9 10.09 -15.63 -29.85
C ASP A 9 10.34 -16.29 -28.49
N ALA A 10 10.73 -17.58 -28.53
CA ALA A 10 11.21 -18.29 -27.35
C ALA A 10 12.31 -17.45 -26.68
N TYR A 11 12.20 -17.25 -25.37
CA TYR A 11 13.09 -16.40 -24.56
C TYR A 11 12.99 -14.87 -24.76
N GLY A 12 12.01 -14.37 -25.54
CA GLY A 12 11.70 -12.93 -25.58
C GLY A 12 11.27 -12.38 -24.22
N VAL A 13 11.34 -11.04 -24.03
CA VAL A 13 11.02 -10.40 -22.74
C VAL A 13 9.60 -10.76 -22.26
N GLN A 14 8.62 -10.74 -23.16
CA GLN A 14 7.24 -11.08 -22.83
C GLN A 14 7.08 -12.58 -22.56
N HIS A 15 7.73 -13.44 -23.37
CA HIS A 15 7.78 -14.88 -23.16
C HIS A 15 8.38 -15.24 -21.79
N MET A 16 9.52 -14.66 -21.43
CA MET A 16 10.19 -14.88 -20.14
C MET A 16 9.37 -14.36 -18.96
N LYS A 17 8.70 -13.20 -19.10
CA LYS A 17 7.75 -12.72 -18.08
C LYS A 17 6.61 -13.69 -17.86
N ASN A 18 6.01 -14.19 -18.94
CA ASN A 18 4.91 -15.14 -18.86
C ASN A 18 5.37 -16.45 -18.21
N LYS A 19 6.54 -16.98 -18.61
CA LYS A 19 7.11 -18.21 -18.05
C LYS A 19 7.49 -18.09 -16.57
N LEU A 20 8.02 -16.94 -16.16
CA LEU A 20 8.31 -16.65 -14.76
C LEU A 20 7.03 -16.54 -13.93
N LYS A 21 6.00 -15.87 -14.45
CA LYS A 21 4.67 -15.82 -13.81
C LYS A 21 4.01 -17.19 -13.76
N GLU A 22 4.15 -18.01 -14.80
CA GLU A 22 3.60 -19.37 -14.82
C GLU A 22 4.26 -20.27 -13.76
N HIS A 23 5.58 -20.16 -13.58
CA HIS A 23 6.33 -21.00 -12.65
C HIS A 23 6.24 -20.52 -11.19
N PHE A 24 6.41 -19.22 -10.94
CA PHE A 24 6.48 -18.66 -9.59
C PHE A 24 5.17 -18.01 -9.14
N GLY A 25 4.23 -17.76 -10.06
CA GLY A 25 2.94 -17.15 -9.74
C GLY A 25 3.10 -15.85 -8.96
N ASP A 26 2.47 -15.85 -7.79
CA ASP A 26 2.47 -14.76 -6.82
C ASP A 26 3.73 -14.66 -5.95
N GLU A 27 4.68 -15.58 -6.07
CA GLU A 27 5.93 -15.51 -5.29
C GLU A 27 6.91 -14.45 -5.82
N ILE A 28 6.65 -13.88 -7.00
CA ILE A 28 7.50 -12.86 -7.60
C ILE A 28 6.70 -11.61 -7.99
N ILE A 29 7.36 -10.46 -7.90
CA ILE A 29 6.88 -9.18 -8.43
C ILE A 29 7.87 -8.75 -9.51
N ILE A 30 7.35 -8.40 -10.68
CA ILE A 30 8.13 -7.82 -11.78
C ILE A 30 7.82 -6.32 -11.83
N SER A 31 8.79 -5.49 -11.48
CA SER A 31 8.61 -4.04 -11.30
C SER A 31 9.71 -3.22 -11.99
N GLU A 32 9.54 -1.90 -12.05
CA GLU A 32 10.56 -0.95 -12.48
C GLU A 32 11.21 -0.30 -11.24
N ILE A 33 12.54 -0.43 -11.10
CA ILE A 33 13.29 0.13 -9.97
C ILE A 33 14.43 0.99 -10.52
N ASN A 34 14.49 2.26 -10.12
CA ASN A 34 15.52 3.22 -10.53
C ASN A 34 15.69 3.32 -12.06
N GLY A 35 14.59 3.33 -12.82
CA GLY A 35 14.61 3.41 -14.28
C GLY A 35 14.99 2.10 -14.99
N LYS A 36 15.21 1.01 -14.25
CA LYS A 36 15.43 -0.33 -14.82
C LYS A 36 14.11 -1.08 -14.86
N GLN A 37 13.63 -1.37 -16.06
CA GLN A 37 12.45 -2.19 -16.28
C GLN A 37 12.75 -3.68 -16.06
N ASN A 38 11.70 -4.47 -15.80
CA ASN A 38 11.76 -5.93 -15.69
C ASN A 38 12.59 -6.46 -14.51
N VAL A 39 12.64 -5.72 -13.41
CA VAL A 39 13.29 -6.19 -12.18
C VAL A 39 12.40 -7.21 -11.50
N VAL A 40 12.90 -8.44 -11.38
CA VAL A 40 12.20 -9.55 -10.71
C VAL A 40 12.66 -9.59 -9.25
N THR A 41 11.73 -9.46 -8.33
CA THR A 41 11.97 -9.61 -6.89
C THR A 41 11.04 -10.67 -6.33
N PHE A 42 11.58 -11.56 -5.49
CA PHE A 42 10.71 -12.44 -4.71
C PHE A 42 9.90 -11.61 -3.73
N ARG A 43 8.59 -11.85 -3.72
CA ARG A 43 7.71 -11.44 -2.64
C ARG A 43 8.22 -12.17 -1.39
N ASN A 44 8.45 -11.47 -0.28
CA ASN A 44 8.78 -12.16 0.97
C ASN A 44 7.59 -13.06 1.33
N THR A 45 7.71 -14.35 1.05
CA THR A 45 6.61 -15.29 1.22
C THR A 45 6.32 -15.44 2.70
N VAL A 46 5.04 -15.45 3.07
CA VAL A 46 4.59 -15.75 4.44
C VAL A 46 5.26 -17.02 4.96
N ARG A 47 5.50 -18.00 4.07
CA ARG A 47 6.24 -19.23 4.35
C ARG A 47 7.64 -19.01 4.91
N SER A 48 8.44 -18.11 4.35
CA SER A 48 9.80 -17.83 4.84
C SER A 48 9.77 -17.14 6.20
N ILE A 49 8.79 -16.26 6.43
CA ILE A 49 8.58 -15.61 7.72
C ILE A 49 8.20 -16.63 8.80
N LEU A 50 7.30 -17.58 8.46
CA LEU A 50 6.91 -18.66 9.36
C LEU A 50 8.08 -19.61 9.65
N HIS A 51 8.87 -19.97 8.63
CA HIS A 51 10.05 -20.80 8.82
C HIS A 51 11.07 -20.16 9.76
N GLU A 52 11.41 -18.87 9.52
CA GLU A 52 12.29 -18.10 10.39
C GLU A 52 11.75 -18.07 11.84
N PHE A 53 10.43 -17.88 12.01
CA PHE A 53 9.79 -17.90 13.32
C PHE A 53 9.93 -19.25 14.01
N TYR A 54 9.68 -20.37 13.31
CA TYR A 54 9.75 -21.71 13.91
C TYR A 54 11.18 -22.16 14.25
N GLU A 55 12.16 -21.86 13.38
CA GLU A 55 13.58 -22.11 13.68
C GLU A 55 14.03 -21.35 14.93
N GLN A 56 13.54 -20.12 15.06
CA GLN A 56 13.77 -19.28 16.21
C GLN A 56 13.11 -19.82 17.48
N THR A 57 11.92 -20.44 17.41
CA THR A 57 11.24 -21.00 18.59
C THR A 57 11.83 -22.30 19.15
N ASN A 58 12.68 -23.00 18.39
CA ASN A 58 13.33 -24.25 18.83
C ASN A 58 14.45 -24.04 19.87
N THR A 59 14.76 -22.79 20.23
CA THR A 59 15.63 -22.45 21.37
C THR A 59 14.79 -22.24 22.63
N ASN A 60 15.25 -22.72 23.80
CA ASN A 60 14.59 -22.49 25.09
C ASN A 60 14.49 -20.98 25.37
N ARG A 61 13.36 -20.36 25.00
CA ARG A 61 13.08 -18.93 25.18
C ARG A 61 12.20 -18.68 26.39
N SER A 62 12.33 -17.47 26.95
CA SER A 62 11.35 -16.97 27.90
C SER A 62 10.00 -16.69 27.21
N ILE A 63 8.92 -16.66 27.99
CA ILE A 63 7.56 -16.34 27.50
C ILE A 63 7.53 -14.94 26.84
N ASP A 64 8.25 -13.96 27.39
CA ASP A 64 8.31 -12.60 26.85
C ASP A 64 8.99 -12.54 25.47
N GLU A 65 10.09 -13.28 25.30
CA GLU A 65 10.77 -13.40 24.00
C GLU A 65 9.91 -14.13 22.96
N GLY A 66 9.17 -15.15 23.40
CA GLY A 66 8.19 -15.84 22.57
C GLY A 66 7.11 -14.88 22.05
N ASN A 67 6.48 -14.11 22.95
CA ASN A 67 5.45 -13.14 22.61
C ASN A 67 5.96 -12.08 21.62
N LYS A 68 7.15 -11.51 21.86
CA LYS A 68 7.78 -10.54 20.94
C LYS A 68 8.07 -11.14 19.56
N SER A 69 8.47 -12.41 19.51
CA SER A 69 8.73 -13.13 18.25
C SER A 69 7.45 -13.30 17.43
N ILE A 70 6.34 -13.66 18.07
CA ILE A 70 5.02 -13.80 17.42
C ILE A 70 4.57 -12.48 16.82
N ILE A 71 4.63 -11.40 17.60
CA ILE A 71 4.23 -10.06 17.15
C ILE A 71 5.09 -9.60 15.96
N LYS A 72 6.41 -9.86 16.01
CA LYS A 72 7.32 -9.54 14.89
C LYS A 72 6.99 -10.34 13.64
N ALA A 73 6.70 -11.64 13.77
CA ALA A 73 6.31 -12.47 12.64
C ALA A 73 4.99 -11.98 12.02
N ALA A 74 3.97 -11.70 12.84
CA ALA A 74 2.70 -11.13 12.38
C ALA A 74 2.89 -9.79 11.67
N ALA A 75 3.71 -8.89 12.22
CA ALA A 75 4.02 -7.61 11.60
C ALA A 75 4.72 -7.76 10.23
N LYS A 76 5.64 -8.73 10.10
CA LYS A 76 6.30 -9.04 8.82
C LYS A 76 5.30 -9.55 7.79
N ILE A 77 4.35 -10.41 8.19
CA ILE A 77 3.28 -10.93 7.32
C ILE A 77 2.40 -9.78 6.82
N LEU A 78 1.90 -8.94 7.72
CA LEU A 78 1.06 -7.80 7.38
C LEU A 78 1.78 -6.82 6.45
N LYS A 79 3.06 -6.53 6.72
CA LYS A 79 3.86 -5.67 5.84
C LYS A 79 4.02 -6.27 4.45
N SER A 80 4.27 -7.58 4.35
CA SER A 80 4.38 -8.27 3.07
C SER A 80 3.07 -8.18 2.28
N GLU A 81 1.94 -8.40 2.94
CA GLU A 81 0.61 -8.28 2.33
C GLU A 81 0.31 -6.88 1.82
N ILE A 82 0.60 -5.83 2.61
CA ILE A 82 0.45 -4.43 2.18
C ILE A 82 1.28 -4.15 0.92
N LEU A 83 2.54 -4.57 0.89
CA LEU A 83 3.44 -4.34 -0.25
C LEU A 83 3.08 -5.18 -1.48
N SER A 84 2.39 -6.30 -1.26
CA SER A 84 1.97 -7.24 -2.30
C SER A 84 0.62 -6.89 -2.90
N SER A 85 -0.14 -6.03 -2.23
CA SER A 85 -1.46 -5.61 -2.67
C SER A 85 -1.39 -4.95 -4.05
N GLU A 86 -2.16 -5.49 -4.99
CA GLU A 86 -2.31 -4.97 -6.35
C GLU A 86 -2.93 -3.57 -6.40
N THR A 87 -3.37 -3.05 -5.25
CA THR A 87 -3.90 -1.70 -5.03
C THR A 87 -2.82 -0.62 -5.19
N SER A 88 -1.82 -0.82 -6.06
CA SER A 88 -0.77 0.15 -6.40
C SER A 88 -1.37 1.33 -7.18
N ILE A 89 -2.12 2.16 -6.47
CA ILE A 89 -2.87 3.32 -6.98
C ILE A 89 -1.89 4.50 -7.01
N LYS A 90 -1.06 4.53 -8.05
CA LYS A 90 -0.33 5.74 -8.41
C LYS A 90 -0.62 6.24 -9.82
N ALA A 91 -1.32 5.45 -10.64
CA ALA A 91 -1.65 5.85 -11.99
C ALA A 91 -2.73 6.94 -12.04
N LEU A 92 -3.64 6.99 -11.06
CA LEU A 92 -4.70 8.00 -10.96
C LEU A 92 -4.92 8.45 -9.51
N TYR A 93 -5.29 9.73 -9.37
CA TYR A 93 -5.86 10.23 -8.12
C TYR A 93 -7.25 9.61 -7.89
N PRO A 94 -7.67 9.43 -6.62
CA PRO A 94 -9.00 8.94 -6.32
C PRO A 94 -10.06 9.94 -6.79
N SER A 95 -11.19 9.45 -7.29
CA SER A 95 -12.28 10.32 -7.72
C SER A 95 -12.92 11.04 -6.51
N PRO A 96 -13.66 12.14 -6.71
CA PRO A 96 -14.39 12.81 -5.62
C PRO A 96 -15.33 11.87 -4.84
N ASP A 97 -15.91 10.86 -5.49
CA ASP A 97 -16.77 9.88 -4.85
C ASP A 97 -15.97 8.92 -3.94
N GLU A 98 -14.71 8.63 -4.29
CA GLU A 98 -13.80 7.80 -3.50
C GLU A 98 -13.22 8.53 -2.29
N LEU A 99 -13.26 9.86 -2.28
CA LEU A 99 -12.96 10.66 -1.09
C LEU A 99 -14.04 10.52 0.00
N SER A 100 -15.21 9.96 -0.32
CA SER A 100 -16.27 9.72 0.67
C SER A 100 -15.96 8.53 1.57
N ALA A 101 -16.30 8.63 2.86
CA ALA A 101 -15.97 7.60 3.85
C ALA A 101 -16.67 6.24 3.63
N GLN A 102 -17.65 6.14 2.73
CA GLN A 102 -18.53 4.97 2.64
C GLN A 102 -17.87 3.75 1.98
N ASN A 103 -16.90 3.94 1.07
CA ASN A 103 -16.25 2.85 0.30
C ASN A 103 -14.73 2.76 0.49
N ASN A 104 -14.21 3.30 1.60
CA ASN A 104 -12.77 3.44 1.82
C ASN A 104 -12.10 2.20 2.47
N MET A 105 -12.87 1.15 2.81
CA MET A 105 -12.34 -0.09 3.40
C MET A 105 -11.49 -0.89 2.40
N LYS A 106 -11.74 -0.75 1.10
CA LYS A 106 -10.99 -1.42 0.01
C LYS A 106 -9.48 -1.09 0.00
N TYR A 107 -9.09 0.01 0.64
CA TYR A 107 -7.69 0.44 0.74
C TYR A 107 -6.94 -0.17 1.93
N VAL A 108 -7.62 -1.01 2.74
CA VAL A 108 -7.05 -1.66 3.92
C VAL A 108 -7.08 -3.17 3.69
N PRO A 109 -5.94 -3.88 3.69
CA PRO A 109 -5.91 -5.33 3.54
C PRO A 109 -6.71 -6.05 4.63
N GLU A 110 -7.31 -7.19 4.30
CA GLU A 110 -8.23 -7.92 5.19
C GLU A 110 -7.55 -8.31 6.52
N SER A 111 -6.31 -8.81 6.47
CA SER A 111 -5.56 -9.17 7.68
C SER A 111 -5.33 -7.97 8.61
N LEU A 112 -5.11 -6.78 8.04
CA LEU A 112 -4.98 -5.54 8.81
C LEU A 112 -6.32 -5.12 9.41
N GLN A 113 -7.44 -5.32 8.69
CA GLN A 113 -8.77 -5.11 9.24
C GLN A 113 -9.02 -6.03 10.43
N THR A 114 -8.70 -7.33 10.32
CA THR A 114 -8.84 -8.30 11.41
C THR A 114 -8.02 -7.89 12.64
N LEU A 115 -6.77 -7.47 12.43
CA LEU A 115 -5.92 -6.98 13.53
C LEU A 115 -6.56 -5.78 14.22
N LEU A 116 -6.97 -4.75 13.46
CA LEU A 116 -7.53 -3.52 14.04
C LEU A 116 -8.89 -3.75 14.70
N GLN A 117 -9.72 -4.64 14.16
CA GLN A 117 -10.97 -5.08 14.79
C GLN A 117 -10.72 -5.78 16.12
N THR A 118 -9.63 -6.56 16.21
CA THR A 118 -9.23 -7.25 17.44
C THR A 118 -8.71 -6.27 18.50
N ILE A 119 -8.00 -5.21 18.09
CA ILE A 119 -7.44 -4.21 19.01
C ILE A 119 -8.49 -3.19 19.46
N PHE A 120 -9.38 -2.75 18.57
CA PHE A 120 -10.31 -1.66 18.85
C PHE A 120 -11.57 -2.13 19.57
N SER A 121 -11.81 -1.58 20.75
CA SER A 121 -13.05 -1.80 21.50
C SER A 121 -14.02 -0.61 21.31
N GLY A 122 -15.26 -0.86 20.90
CA GLY A 122 -16.29 0.19 20.81
C GLY A 122 -17.45 -0.11 19.85
N LYS A 123 -18.50 0.75 19.88
CA LYS A 123 -19.73 0.59 19.07
C LYS A 123 -19.61 1.08 17.63
N ASP A 124 -18.58 1.85 17.29
CA ASP A 124 -18.33 2.30 15.91
C ASP A 124 -16.82 2.37 15.62
N THR A 125 -16.25 1.19 15.37
CA THR A 125 -14.82 1.03 15.07
C THR A 125 -14.53 1.12 13.58
N ARG A 126 -15.54 1.03 12.70
CA ARG A 126 -15.34 0.97 11.24
C ARG A 126 -14.60 2.19 10.70
N LEU A 127 -15.05 3.40 11.03
CA LEU A 127 -14.38 4.62 10.60
C LEU A 127 -12.95 4.71 11.13
N LYS A 128 -12.71 4.24 12.36
CA LYS A 128 -11.36 4.21 12.96
C LYS A 128 -10.45 3.19 12.28
N ILE A 129 -10.98 2.01 11.94
CA ILE A 129 -10.25 0.98 11.20
C ILE A 129 -9.86 1.53 9.82
N MET A 130 -10.75 2.25 9.17
CA MET A 130 -10.47 2.85 7.85
C MET A 130 -9.43 3.95 7.95
N SER A 131 -9.58 4.91 8.87
CA SER A 131 -8.64 6.03 9.00
C SER A 131 -7.25 5.57 9.45
N ILE A 132 -7.16 4.72 10.48
CA ILE A 132 -5.90 4.22 11.01
C ILE A 132 -5.30 3.17 10.08
N GLY A 133 -6.11 2.28 9.51
CA GLY A 133 -5.66 1.26 8.56
C GLY A 133 -5.05 1.88 7.31
N GLN A 134 -5.70 2.90 6.74
CA GLN A 134 -5.12 3.69 5.66
C GLN A 134 -3.80 4.35 6.11
N SER A 135 -3.77 4.98 7.29
CA SER A 135 -2.54 5.61 7.78
C SER A 135 -1.37 4.60 7.95
N ILE A 136 -1.65 3.37 8.38
CA ILE A 136 -0.67 2.28 8.47
C ILE A 136 -0.20 1.85 7.08
N VAL A 137 -1.12 1.68 6.12
CA VAL A 137 -0.78 1.33 4.73
C VAL A 137 0.12 2.39 4.10
N GLN A 138 -0.19 3.67 4.29
CA GLN A 138 0.66 4.78 3.82
C GLN A 138 2.04 4.76 4.48
N ALA A 139 2.12 4.52 5.80
CA ALA A 139 3.39 4.47 6.51
C ALA A 139 4.24 3.25 6.10
N ALA A 140 3.61 2.12 5.81
CA ALA A 140 4.28 0.90 5.36
C ALA A 140 4.80 1.01 3.91
N ALA A 141 4.13 1.80 3.06
CA ALA A 141 4.41 1.90 1.64
C ALA A 141 4.20 3.33 1.09
N PRO A 142 4.98 4.32 1.56
CA PRO A 142 4.70 5.76 1.37
C PRO A 142 4.73 6.26 -0.08
N ARG A 143 5.32 5.49 -0.99
CA ARG A 143 5.47 5.88 -2.40
C ARG A 143 4.55 5.11 -3.34
N MET A 144 3.83 4.11 -2.84
CA MET A 144 3.04 3.17 -3.64
C MET A 144 1.55 3.49 -3.67
N PHE A 145 1.03 4.11 -2.60
CA PHE A 145 -0.39 4.35 -2.44
C PHE A 145 -0.70 5.85 -2.36
N MET A 146 -1.83 6.25 -2.94
CA MET A 146 -2.50 7.53 -2.67
C MET A 146 -3.78 7.24 -1.92
N LEU A 147 -3.82 7.55 -0.62
CA LEU A 147 -4.94 7.14 0.22
C LEU A 147 -6.01 8.23 0.31
N PRO A 148 -7.26 7.91 -0.03
CA PRO A 148 -8.30 8.92 -0.16
C PRO A 148 -8.61 9.67 1.14
N LEU A 149 -8.55 9.03 2.32
CA LEU A 149 -8.96 9.73 3.56
C LEU A 149 -7.97 10.83 3.97
N GLN A 150 -6.67 10.60 3.82
CA GLN A 150 -5.65 11.60 4.13
C GLN A 150 -5.66 12.76 3.11
N LEU A 151 -5.94 12.45 1.84
CA LEU A 151 -6.10 13.44 0.79
C LEU A 151 -7.39 14.25 0.98
N ALA A 152 -8.52 13.57 1.25
CA ALA A 152 -9.82 14.19 1.48
C ALA A 152 -9.78 15.18 2.63
N LEU A 153 -9.15 14.83 3.75
CA LEU A 153 -8.98 15.74 4.88
C LEU A 153 -8.20 17.00 4.46
N GLY A 154 -7.11 16.83 3.73
CA GLY A 154 -6.31 17.93 3.19
C GLY A 154 -7.11 18.86 2.28
N VAL A 155 -7.86 18.30 1.33
CA VAL A 155 -8.73 19.05 0.41
C VAL A 155 -9.82 19.81 1.16
N GLN A 156 -10.47 19.17 2.14
CA GLN A 156 -11.49 19.81 2.96
C GLN A 156 -10.93 20.98 3.78
N LEU A 157 -9.72 20.83 4.33
CA LEU A 157 -9.05 21.92 5.05
C LEU A 157 -8.68 23.06 4.13
N HIS A 158 -8.19 22.77 2.91
CA HIS A 158 -7.86 23.79 1.93
C HIS A 158 -9.10 24.56 1.49
N HIS A 159 -10.20 23.84 1.21
CA HIS A 159 -11.46 24.45 0.82
C HIS A 159 -12.04 25.34 1.93
N ASN A 160 -12.07 24.87 3.18
CA ASN A 160 -12.74 25.59 4.27
C ASN A 160 -11.91 26.75 4.85
N PHE A 161 -10.58 26.60 4.89
CA PHE A 161 -9.71 27.56 5.59
C PHE A 161 -8.69 28.25 4.71
N SER A 162 -8.41 27.72 3.50
CA SER A 162 -7.36 28.22 2.59
C SER A 162 -5.99 28.40 3.27
N SER A 163 -5.76 27.68 4.37
CA SER A 163 -4.59 27.87 5.24
C SER A 163 -3.55 26.78 4.98
N ARG A 164 -2.49 27.18 4.27
CA ARG A 164 -1.31 26.32 4.09
C ARG A 164 -0.67 25.95 5.43
N PHE A 165 -0.62 26.88 6.38
CA PHE A 165 -0.05 26.63 7.71
C PHE A 165 -0.77 25.48 8.44
N LEU A 166 -2.10 25.46 8.41
CA LEU A 166 -2.90 24.41 9.05
C LEU A 166 -2.64 23.05 8.40
N ILE A 167 -2.59 23.01 7.06
CA ILE A 167 -2.33 21.80 6.29
C ILE A 167 -0.93 21.28 6.57
N ASP A 168 0.10 22.14 6.51
CA ASP A 168 1.48 21.75 6.76
C ASP A 168 1.66 21.27 8.21
N THR A 169 0.96 21.86 9.18
CA THR A 169 0.94 21.40 10.58
C THR A 169 0.35 19.99 10.69
N LEU A 170 -0.83 19.75 10.13
CA LEU A 170 -1.48 18.44 10.22
C LEU A 170 -0.75 17.35 9.42
N ASN A 171 -0.14 17.71 8.29
CA ASN A 171 0.73 16.82 7.54
C ASN A 171 1.99 16.45 8.35
N SER A 172 2.59 17.39 9.09
CA SER A 172 3.74 17.07 9.96
C SER A 172 3.39 16.13 11.13
N LEU A 173 2.12 16.13 11.55
CA LEU A 173 1.57 15.19 12.52
C LEU A 173 1.11 13.86 11.89
N GLY A 174 1.15 13.73 10.56
CA GLY A 174 0.76 12.51 9.83
C GLY A 174 -0.74 12.33 9.59
N PHE A 175 -1.55 13.38 9.72
CA PHE A 175 -3.02 13.27 9.59
C PHE A 175 -3.55 13.53 8.18
N CYS A 176 -2.86 14.28 7.34
CA CYS A 176 -3.29 14.57 5.96
C CYS A 176 -2.11 14.61 4.98
N SER A 177 -2.42 14.66 3.69
CA SER A 177 -1.43 14.83 2.64
C SER A 177 -0.81 16.23 2.64
N SER A 178 0.41 16.35 2.10
CA SER A 178 1.10 17.64 1.99
C SER A 178 0.34 18.64 1.10
N TYR A 179 0.51 19.94 1.37
CA TYR A 179 -0.13 21.01 0.59
C TYR A 179 0.13 20.90 -0.92
N THR A 180 1.34 20.55 -1.31
CA THR A 180 1.72 20.38 -2.73
C THR A 180 0.97 19.23 -3.38
N GLU A 181 0.70 18.15 -2.66
CA GLU A 181 -0.04 17.00 -3.18
C GLU A 181 -1.53 17.31 -3.33
N ILE A 182 -2.10 18.08 -2.39
CA ILE A 182 -3.47 18.59 -2.46
C ILE A 182 -3.65 19.50 -3.68
N GLN A 183 -2.71 20.42 -3.93
CA GLN A 183 -2.78 21.30 -5.11
C GLN A 183 -2.75 20.51 -6.42
N LYS A 184 -1.88 19.49 -6.53
CA LYS A 184 -1.85 18.63 -7.74
C LYS A 184 -3.18 17.94 -7.95
N PHE A 185 -3.76 17.38 -6.89
CA PHE A 185 -5.08 16.77 -6.95
C PHE A 185 -6.16 17.75 -7.46
N GLU A 186 -6.22 18.95 -6.89
CA GLU A 186 -7.18 19.98 -7.30
C GLU A 186 -6.99 20.40 -8.77
N CYS A 187 -5.74 20.55 -9.22
CA CYS A 187 -5.45 20.84 -10.62
C CYS A 187 -5.91 19.71 -11.56
N CYS A 188 -5.66 18.45 -11.20
CA CYS A 188 -6.14 17.29 -11.95
C CYS A 188 -7.66 17.23 -12.01
N ALA A 189 -8.34 17.39 -10.87
CA ALA A 189 -9.80 17.40 -10.79
C ALA A 189 -10.43 18.56 -11.58
N ALA A 190 -9.80 19.73 -11.61
CA ALA A 190 -10.24 20.87 -12.42
C ALA A 190 -10.08 20.62 -13.92
N ALA A 191 -9.05 19.88 -14.34
CA ALA A 191 -8.84 19.51 -15.74
C ALA A 191 -9.86 18.47 -16.24
N GLU A 192 -10.29 17.54 -15.38
CA GLU A 192 -11.33 16.56 -15.71
C GLU A 192 -12.70 17.20 -15.97
N LYS A 193 -13.08 18.22 -15.20
CA LYS A 193 -14.36 18.94 -15.38
C LYS A 193 -14.48 19.76 -16.68
N ARG A 194 -13.38 19.94 -17.42
CA ARG A 194 -13.33 20.74 -18.66
C ARG A 194 -13.47 19.89 -19.94
N LYS A 195 -13.62 18.58 -19.81
CA LYS A 195 -13.95 17.66 -20.92
C LYS A 195 -15.44 17.39 -20.94
#